data_AF-A0A7W0J4N1-F1
#
_entry.id   AF-A0A7W0J4N1-F1
#
_cell.length_a   1.000
_cell.length_b   1.000
_cell.length_c   1.000
_cell.angle_alpha   90.00
_cell.angle_beta   90.00
_cell.angle_gamma   90.00
#
_symmetry.space_group_name_H-M   'P 1'
#
loop_
_entity.id
_entity.type
_entity.pdbx_description
1 polymer ?
#
loop_
_entity_poly.entity_id
_entity_poly.type
_entity_poly.pdbx_seq_one_letter_code
_entity_poly.pdbx_strand_id
1 'polypeptide(L)'
;MGKTVTIEDARKKLGDLVDGARIRGDQYIISKKGKPAAAIVPIEVVQKHEESKRALLRLVEEVHDKNRGRKAEEIESLIDEAVRWARRRAKA
;
A
#
# COMPACT_ATOMS: atom_id res chain seq x y z
N MET A 1 1.33 9.14 12.12
CA MET A 1 0.65 10.32 11.51
C MET A 1 1.73 11.34 11.17
N GLY A 2 1.81 11.75 9.90
CA GLY A 2 2.85 12.69 9.45
C GLY A 2 2.61 14.12 9.95
N LYS A 3 3.67 14.90 10.11
CA LYS A 3 3.59 16.32 10.49
C LYS A 3 2.99 17.11 9.32
N THR A 4 1.97 17.92 9.55
CA THR A 4 1.38 18.76 8.49
C THR A 4 2.14 20.06 8.35
N VAL A 5 2.49 20.43 7.12
CA VAL A 5 3.13 21.69 6.75
C VAL A 5 2.34 22.39 5.65
N THR A 6 2.34 23.72 5.64
CA THR A 6 1.75 24.48 4.53
C THR A 6 2.64 24.39 3.29
N ILE A 7 2.09 24.59 2.09
CA ILE A 7 2.87 24.62 0.85
C ILE A 7 3.87 25.78 0.84
N GLU A 8 3.53 26.90 1.49
CA GLU A 8 4.40 28.05 1.66
C GLU A 8 5.60 27.73 2.56
N ASP A 9 5.38 27.05 3.69
CA ASP A 9 6.46 26.63 4.59
C ASP A 9 7.32 25.52 3.99
N ALA A 10 6.68 24.57 3.30
CA ALA A 10 7.38 23.49 2.61
C ALA A 10 8.35 24.02 1.54
N ARG A 11 7.94 25.05 0.79
CA ARG A 11 8.82 25.72 -0.19
C ARG A 11 10.05 26.34 0.48
N LYS A 12 9.88 26.99 1.64
CA LYS A 12 10.97 27.67 2.34
C LYS A 12 11.96 26.70 2.99
N LYS A 13 11.50 25.52 3.39
CA LYS A 13 12.26 24.54 4.20
C LYS A 13 12.42 23.19 3.51
N LEU A 14 12.38 23.15 2.18
CA LEU A 14 12.33 21.89 1.44
C LEU A 14 13.53 20.98 1.75
N GLY A 15 14.74 21.54 1.83
CA GLY A 15 15.95 20.80 2.20
C GLY A 15 15.82 20.10 3.55
N ASP A 16 15.45 20.84 4.59
CA ASP A 16 15.28 20.30 5.96
C ASP A 16 14.22 19.20 6.04
N LEU A 17 13.12 19.35 5.28
CA LEU A 17 12.06 18.35 5.22
C LEU A 17 12.52 17.07 4.52
N VAL A 18 13.28 17.21 3.42
CA VAL A 18 13.88 16.06 2.71
C VAL A 18 14.91 15.37 3.59
N ASP A 19 15.78 16.10 4.27
CA ASP A 19 16.75 15.53 5.20
C ASP A 19 16.06 14.87 6.39
N GLY A 20 14.96 15.45 6.90
CA GLY A 20 14.14 14.81 7.92
C GLY A 20 13.58 13.47 7.47
N ALA A 21 13.04 13.40 6.25
CA ALA A 21 12.56 12.15 5.69
C ALA A 21 13.70 11.14 5.45
N ARG A 22 14.80 11.57 4.84
CA ARG A 22 15.92 10.70 4.47
C ARG A 22 16.71 10.18 5.68
N ILE A 23 16.95 11.03 6.68
CA ILE A 23 17.87 10.71 7.79
C ILE A 23 17.10 10.18 9.00
N ARG A 24 15.93 10.77 9.31
CA ARG A 24 15.17 10.43 10.52
C ARG A 24 13.92 9.58 10.25
N GLY A 25 13.59 9.35 8.98
CA GLY A 25 12.36 8.65 8.61
C GLY A 25 11.09 9.49 8.84
N ASP A 26 11.21 10.81 9.01
CA ASP A 26 10.06 11.69 9.20
C ASP A 26 9.12 11.63 7.98
N GLN A 27 7.81 11.78 8.22
CA GLN A 27 6.80 11.90 7.17
C GLN A 27 6.08 13.22 7.32
N TYR A 28 5.92 13.94 6.22
CA TYR A 28 5.29 15.25 6.19
C TYR A 28 4.13 15.26 5.21
N ILE A 29 2.97 15.81 5.63
CA ILE A 29 1.87 16.10 4.73
C ILE A 29 1.93 17.57 4.34
N ILE A 30 2.05 17.84 3.05
CA ILE A 30 1.97 19.19 2.50
C ILE A 30 0.50 19.54 2.28
N SER A 31 0.07 20.63 2.87
CA SER A 31 -1.28 21.17 2.73
C SER A 31 -1.30 22.39 1.82
N LYS A 32 -2.36 22.53 1.00
CA LYS A 32 -2.63 23.71 0.18
C LYS A 32 -4.04 24.19 0.49
N LYS A 33 -4.17 25.46 0.90
CA LYS A 33 -5.45 26.03 1.36
C LYS A 33 -6.12 25.16 2.45
N GLY A 34 -5.33 24.67 3.40
CA GLY A 34 -5.80 23.84 4.53
C GLY A 34 -6.15 22.38 4.19
N LYS A 35 -6.03 21.95 2.93
CA LYS A 35 -6.31 20.56 2.52
C LYS A 35 -5.02 19.79 2.23
N PRO A 36 -4.90 18.51 2.63
CA PRO A 36 -3.80 17.65 2.20
C PRO A 36 -3.69 17.62 0.67
N ALA A 37 -2.48 17.81 0.15
CA ALA A 37 -2.23 17.91 -1.28
C ALA A 37 -1.08 17.00 -1.75
N ALA A 38 -0.06 16.82 -0.92
CA ALA A 38 1.08 15.95 -1.22
C ALA A 38 1.72 15.45 0.08
N ALA A 39 2.71 14.57 -0.03
CA ALA A 39 3.51 14.14 1.11
C ALA A 39 5.00 14.05 0.75
N ILE A 40 5.87 14.31 1.72
CA ILE A 40 7.29 13.96 1.68
C ILE A 40 7.46 12.78 2.62
N VAL A 41 7.97 11.68 2.08
CA VAL A 41 8.18 10.43 2.80
C VAL A 41 9.57 9.89 2.47
N PRO A 42 10.13 9.01 3.32
CA PRO A 42 11.34 8.28 2.98
C PRO A 42 11.16 7.49 1.67
N ILE A 43 12.22 7.41 0.85
CA ILE A 43 12.12 6.78 -0.48
C ILE A 43 11.75 5.30 -0.40
N GLU A 44 12.12 4.65 0.71
CA GLU A 44 11.83 3.24 1.00
C GLU A 44 10.32 3.01 1.12
N VAL A 45 9.55 4.00 1.57
CA VAL A 45 8.08 3.93 1.64
C VAL A 45 7.49 3.87 0.23
N VAL A 46 8.00 4.69 -0.69
CA VAL A 46 7.56 4.70 -2.10
C VAL A 46 7.96 3.39 -2.76
N GLN A 47 9.21 2.94 -2.57
CA GLN A 47 9.72 1.70 -3.15
C GLN A 47 8.94 0.48 -2.65
N LYS A 48 8.69 0.36 -1.35
CA LYS A 48 7.86 -0.72 -0.80
C LYS A 48 6.45 -0.70 -1.34
N HIS A 49 5.86 0.48 -1.52
CA HIS A 49 4.52 0.59 -2.09
C HIS A 49 4.49 0.10 -3.55
N GLU A 50 5.47 0.53 -4.35
CA GLU A 50 5.63 0.08 -5.74
C GLU A 50 5.89 -1.43 -5.85
N GLU A 51 6.76 -1.98 -5.00
CA GLU A 51 7.01 -3.42 -4.93
C GLU A 51 5.76 -4.20 -4.51
N SER A 52 5.05 -3.74 -3.47
CA SER A 52 3.82 -4.36 -3.00
C SER A 52 2.74 -4.34 -4.07
N LYS A 53 2.61 -3.21 -4.79
CA LYS A 53 1.68 -3.06 -5.91
C LYS A 53 2.02 -4.04 -7.04
N ARG A 54 3.30 -4.12 -7.42
CA ARG A 54 3.76 -5.10 -8.43
C ARG A 54 3.50 -6.54 -7.99
N ALA A 55 3.78 -6.87 -6.73
CA ALA A 55 3.52 -8.20 -6.19
C ALA A 55 2.03 -8.55 -6.20
N LEU A 56 1.17 -7.62 -5.80
CA LEU A 56 -0.28 -7.79 -5.82
C LEU A 56 -0.80 -8.02 -7.26
N LEU A 57 -0.37 -7.19 -8.21
CA LEU A 57 -0.79 -7.33 -9.61
C LEU A 57 -0.41 -8.69 -10.18
N ARG A 58 0.83 -9.15 -9.94
CA ARG A 58 1.27 -10.49 -10.35
C ARG A 58 0.42 -11.60 -9.74
N LEU A 59 0.07 -11.49 -8.45
CA LEU A 59 -0.79 -12.47 -7.79
C LEU A 59 -2.18 -12.51 -8.42
N VAL A 60 -2.77 -11.34 -8.72
CA VAL A 60 -4.08 -11.24 -9.37
C VAL A 60 -4.04 -11.88 -10.77
N GLU A 61 -3.01 -11.58 -11.56
CA GLU A 61 -2.81 -12.20 -12.88
C GLU A 61 -2.67 -13.72 -12.78
N GLU A 62 -1.84 -14.21 -11.87
CA GLU A 62 -1.62 -15.65 -11.67
C GLU A 62 -2.92 -16.37 -11.26
N VAL A 63 -3.69 -15.78 -10.34
CA VAL A 63 -4.99 -16.33 -9.91
C VAL A 63 -5.98 -16.30 -11.07
N HIS A 64 -6.02 -15.22 -11.84
CA HIS A 64 -6.89 -15.10 -13.01
C HIS A 64 -6.57 -16.17 -14.06
N ASP A 65 -5.29 -16.33 -14.41
CA ASP A 65 -4.85 -17.31 -15.41
C ASP A 65 -5.12 -18.75 -14.97
N LYS A 66 -4.88 -19.08 -13.70
CA LYS A 66 -5.19 -20.41 -13.14
C LYS A 66 -6.69 -20.74 -13.14
N ASN A 67 -7.54 -19.72 -13.16
CA ASN A 67 -8.99 -19.88 -13.16
C ASN A 67 -9.64 -19.54 -14.50
N ARG A 68 -8.84 -19.26 -15.54
CA ARG A 68 -9.33 -18.94 -16.87
C ARG A 68 -10.15 -20.10 -17.42
N GLY A 69 -11.37 -19.81 -17.85
CA GLY A 69 -12.30 -20.80 -18.42
C GLY A 69 -13.02 -21.68 -17.40
N ARG A 70 -12.78 -21.51 -16.10
CA ARG A 70 -13.58 -22.16 -15.05
C ARG A 70 -14.87 -21.38 -14.81
N LYS A 71 -15.95 -22.08 -14.47
CA LYS A 71 -17.21 -21.43 -14.11
C LYS A 71 -17.12 -20.85 -12.70
N ALA A 72 -17.89 -19.80 -12.43
CA ALA A 72 -17.87 -19.13 -11.14
C ALA A 72 -18.21 -20.09 -9.99
N GLU A 73 -19.17 -20.97 -10.20
CA GLU A 73 -19.65 -21.94 -9.20
C GLU A 73 -18.57 -22.96 -8.82
N GLU A 74 -17.69 -23.33 -9.75
CA GLU A 74 -16.55 -24.21 -9.49
C GLU A 74 -15.49 -23.52 -8.63
N ILE A 75 -15.26 -22.23 -8.87
CA ILE A 75 -14.32 -21.42 -8.10
C ILE A 75 -14.85 -21.21 -6.68
N GLU A 76 -16.13 -20.89 -6.53
CA GLU A 76 -16.78 -20.71 -5.22
C GLU A 76 -16.70 -21.98 -4.38
N SER A 77 -16.97 -23.15 -4.97
CA SER A 77 -16.87 -24.44 -4.28
C SER A 77 -15.46 -24.71 -3.72
N LEU A 78 -14.42 -24.40 -4.51
CA LEU A 78 -13.02 -24.55 -4.10
C LEU A 78 -12.63 -23.59 -2.96
N ILE A 79 -13.13 -22.35 -3.00
CA ILE A 79 -12.91 -21.37 -1.94
C ILE A 79 -13.57 -21.84 -0.65
N ASP A 80 -14.80 -22.32 -0.71
CA ASP A 80 -15.55 -22.82 0.45
C ASP A 80 -14.88 -24.03 1.10
N GLU A 81 -14.31 -24.93 0.30
CA GLU A 81 -13.53 -26.05 0.82
C GLU A 81 -12.27 -25.57 1.54
N ALA A 82 -11.52 -24.64 0.94
CA ALA A 82 -10.31 -24.08 1.53
C ALA A 82 -10.60 -23.35 2.85
N VAL A 83 -11.67 -22.54 2.91
CA VAL A 83 -12.09 -21.83 4.13
C VAL A 83 -12.50 -22.82 5.23
N ARG A 84 -13.25 -23.88 4.89
CA ARG A 84 -13.64 -24.93 5.85
C ARG A 84 -12.42 -25.65 6.41
N TRP A 85 -11.43 -25.95 5.57
CA TRP A 85 -10.17 -26.56 6.01
C TRP A 85 -9.40 -25.64 6.98
N ALA A 86 -9.20 -24.37 6.63
CA ALA A 86 -8.48 -23.42 7.46
C ALA A 86 -9.13 -23.23 8.84
N ARG A 87 -10.47 -23.13 8.89
CA ARG A 87 -11.23 -23.02 10.14
C ARG A 87 -11.11 -24.26 11.03
N ARG A 88 -11.05 -25.47 10.45
CA ARG A 88 -10.82 -26.70 11.22
C ARG A 88 -9.43 -26.73 11.84
N ARG A 89 -8.41 -26.31 11.09
CA ARG A 89 -7.02 -26.25 11.55
C ARG A 89 -6.81 -25.24 12.69
N ALA A 90 -7.55 -24.13 12.70
CA ALA A 90 -7.47 -23.13 13.77
C ALA A 90 -8.18 -23.54 15.09
N LYS A 91 -9.02 -24.58 15.05
CA LYS A 91 -9.74 -25.12 16.23
C LYS A 91 -9.08 -26.35 16.85
N ALA A 92 -8.08 -26.91 16.18
CA ALA A 92 -7.28 -28.06 16.64
C ALA A 92 -5.98 -27.56 17.27
#